data_AF-A0A7C4C8B0-F1
#
_entry.id   AF-A0A7C4C8B0-F1
#
_cell.length_a   1.000
_cell.length_b   1.000
_cell.length_c   1.000
_cell.angle_alpha   90.00
_cell.angle_beta   90.00
_cell.angle_gamma   90.00
#
_symmetry.space_group_name_H-M   'P 1'
#
loop_
_entity.id
_entity.type
_entity.pdbx_description
1 polymer ?
#
loop_
_entity_poly.entity_id
_entity_poly.type
_entity_poly.pdbx_seq_one_letter_code
_entity_poly.pdbx_strand_id
1 'polypeptide(L)'
;MQELPFRTLLNFEAATDGVFVRSRSAAIRSADFAHTGQWSLRLPAGAAEASVKLSSLLSGQPFPGPWTLAGVYVRATARTPVRVMLISPAGVVLERGIEVPPGRWTPLLLDITALGDPARDDLLLRLDFPGGAAGDILLDDVLVIDNTRVWVDRGEKSTWRVRQRGFSILIESDRFNLAARTPEAQADGWVIEEAGRMRLRLASATGRVWTLYPDGRQYLGGAFSAMGMDAKSAGELAAVHADPPEVQVSEETGRLIRTADGDRENDGYVETLGAYLVRANGPRAEVRIVPREAGAARTVIQFQGLGEGEPLATLDGRLVETWDRLDNGDLLVEVPGRLEAAATLSVRMRR
;
A
#
# COMPACT_ATOMS: atom_id res chain seq x y z
N MET A 1 -6.36 -13.27 -7.61
CA MET A 1 -5.12 -13.08 -6.82
C MET A 1 -3.98 -13.07 -7.82
N GLN A 2 -3.27 -11.95 -7.96
CA GLN A 2 -2.16 -11.86 -8.92
C GLN A 2 -1.03 -12.75 -8.41
N GLU A 3 -0.56 -13.71 -9.21
CA GLU A 3 0.60 -14.52 -8.84
C GLU A 3 1.83 -13.60 -8.81
N LEU A 4 2.48 -13.52 -7.64
CA LEU A 4 3.70 -12.74 -7.49
C LEU A 4 4.89 -13.54 -8.04
N PRO A 5 5.80 -12.94 -8.82
CA PRO A 5 7.04 -13.61 -9.19
C PRO A 5 7.82 -14.04 -7.94
N PHE A 6 8.19 -15.32 -7.87
CA PHE A 6 9.01 -15.86 -6.78
C PHE A 6 10.01 -16.89 -7.31
N ARG A 7 11.03 -17.15 -6.51
CA ARG A 7 11.96 -18.26 -6.71
C ARG A 7 12.17 -19.00 -5.40
N THR A 8 11.85 -20.30 -5.41
CA THR A 8 12.24 -21.20 -4.33
C THR A 8 13.73 -21.53 -4.46
N LEU A 9 14.46 -21.29 -3.39
CA LEU A 9 15.90 -21.53 -3.25
C LEU A 9 16.17 -22.89 -2.61
N LEU A 10 15.35 -23.32 -1.64
CA LEU A 10 15.35 -24.65 -1.04
C LEU A 10 13.91 -25.09 -0.74
N ASN A 11 13.56 -26.32 -1.11
CA ASN A 11 12.27 -26.95 -0.79
C ASN A 11 12.43 -28.28 -0.05
N PHE A 12 13.67 -28.70 0.25
CA PHE A 12 14.00 -29.91 1.01
C PHE A 12 13.49 -31.23 0.39
N GLU A 13 13.18 -31.21 -0.91
CA GLU A 13 12.79 -32.39 -1.68
C GLU A 13 14.00 -33.28 -2.03
N ALA A 14 15.21 -32.72 -2.00
CA ALA A 14 16.44 -33.48 -2.12
C ALA A 14 17.16 -33.60 -0.76
N ALA A 15 17.70 -34.77 -0.45
CA ALA A 15 18.51 -34.96 0.77
C ALA A 15 19.74 -34.03 0.82
N THR A 16 20.22 -33.60 -0.34
CA THR A 16 21.34 -32.66 -0.47
C THR A 16 21.00 -31.24 -0.03
N ASP A 17 19.73 -30.86 0.05
CA ASP A 17 19.33 -29.48 0.42
C ASP A 17 19.74 -29.12 1.85
N GLY A 18 19.82 -30.13 2.73
CA GLY A 18 20.28 -29.97 4.10
C GLY A 18 21.70 -29.42 4.24
N VAL A 19 22.56 -29.56 3.21
CA VAL A 19 23.95 -29.05 3.26
C VAL A 19 24.03 -27.52 3.32
N PHE A 20 22.98 -26.84 2.87
CA PHE A 20 22.89 -25.38 2.88
C PHE A 20 22.35 -24.83 4.21
N VAL A 21 21.91 -25.72 5.11
CA VAL A 21 21.38 -25.36 6.42
C VAL A 21 22.39 -25.70 7.51
N ARG A 22 22.64 -24.73 8.39
CA ARG A 22 23.45 -24.92 9.60
C ARG A 22 22.58 -24.69 10.83
N SER A 23 22.54 -25.67 11.72
CA SER A 23 21.96 -25.57 13.05
C SER A 23 22.88 -26.27 14.04
N ARG A 24 22.85 -25.84 15.31
CA ARG A 24 23.53 -26.56 16.40
C ARG A 24 22.82 -27.85 16.77
N SER A 25 21.52 -27.93 16.52
CA SER A 25 20.73 -29.13 16.71
C SER A 25 20.71 -29.96 15.42
N ALA A 26 20.52 -31.27 15.55
CA ALA A 26 20.38 -32.15 14.39
C ALA A 26 19.13 -31.77 13.58
N ALA A 27 19.34 -31.17 12.41
CA ALA A 27 18.28 -30.90 11.45
C ALA A 27 18.04 -32.15 10.62
N ILE A 28 16.81 -32.65 10.60
CA ILE A 28 16.44 -33.88 9.89
C ILE A 28 15.36 -33.60 8.87
N ARG A 29 15.45 -34.23 7.71
CA ARG A 29 14.38 -34.20 6.71
C ARG A 29 13.19 -35.00 7.24
N SER A 30 11.98 -34.44 7.20
CA SER A 30 10.75 -35.05 7.71
C SER A 30 9.65 -35.03 6.65
N ALA A 31 8.89 -36.13 6.58
CA ALA A 31 7.68 -36.26 5.77
C ALA A 31 6.39 -36.08 6.59
N ASP A 32 6.51 -35.74 7.88
CA ASP A 32 5.34 -35.63 8.76
C ASP A 32 4.41 -34.50 8.32
N PHE A 33 5.03 -33.37 7.92
CA PHE A 33 4.36 -32.19 7.41
C PHE A 33 5.29 -31.44 6.45
N ALA A 34 4.75 -31.02 5.31
CA ALA A 34 5.42 -30.10 4.39
C ALA A 34 4.52 -28.89 4.13
N HIS A 35 5.11 -27.76 3.74
CA HIS A 35 4.38 -26.59 3.27
C HIS A 35 3.98 -26.81 1.81
N THR A 36 4.94 -27.25 1.00
CA THR A 36 4.70 -27.75 -0.36
C THR A 36 5.42 -29.08 -0.56
N GLY A 37 5.02 -29.84 -1.57
CA GLY A 37 5.66 -31.14 -1.85
C GLY A 37 5.42 -32.20 -0.77
N GLN A 38 6.47 -32.94 -0.42
CA GLN A 38 6.43 -34.09 0.47
C GLN A 38 7.31 -33.94 1.70
N TRP A 39 8.33 -33.09 1.66
CA TRP A 39 9.36 -33.06 2.69
C TRP A 39 9.61 -31.65 3.20
N SER A 40 9.96 -31.56 4.48
CA SER A 40 10.45 -30.33 5.10
C SER A 40 11.67 -30.63 5.97
N LEU A 41 12.31 -29.57 6.48
CA LEU A 41 13.39 -29.71 7.44
C LEU A 41 12.87 -29.53 8.87
N ARG A 42 12.99 -30.55 9.71
CA ARG A 42 12.62 -30.53 11.12
C ARG A 42 13.84 -30.22 12.00
N LEU A 43 13.67 -29.23 12.86
CA LEU A 43 14.53 -28.94 14.00
C LEU A 43 13.82 -29.41 15.27
N PRO A 44 14.52 -30.08 16.19
CA PRO A 44 13.91 -30.56 17.43
C PRO A 44 13.59 -29.40 18.38
N ALA A 45 12.69 -29.65 19.32
CA ALA A 45 12.51 -28.81 20.50
C ALA A 45 13.86 -28.47 21.17
N GLY A 46 13.99 -27.24 21.67
CA GLY A 46 15.23 -26.70 22.24
C GLY A 46 16.24 -26.19 21.20
N ALA A 47 15.98 -26.32 19.89
CA ALA A 47 16.79 -25.69 18.86
C ALA A 47 16.89 -24.18 19.11
N ALA A 48 18.12 -23.65 19.16
CA ALA A 48 18.37 -22.22 19.42
C ALA A 48 18.45 -21.38 18.15
N GLU A 49 18.96 -21.97 17.06
CA GLU A 49 19.18 -21.28 15.79
C GLU A 49 19.12 -22.24 14.60
N ALA A 50 18.79 -21.69 13.43
CA ALA A 50 19.06 -22.29 12.13
C ALA A 50 19.47 -21.20 11.13
N SER A 51 20.31 -21.54 10.16
CA SER A 51 20.76 -20.57 9.19
C SER A 51 20.94 -21.18 7.81
N VAL A 52 20.68 -20.37 6.78
CA VAL A 52 20.77 -20.72 5.38
C VAL A 52 21.70 -19.74 4.69
N LYS A 53 22.74 -20.24 4.01
CA LYS A 53 23.67 -19.38 3.26
C LYS A 53 23.03 -18.99 1.92
N LEU A 54 22.39 -17.82 1.85
CA LEU A 54 21.67 -17.37 0.65
C LEU A 54 22.59 -17.16 -0.55
N SER A 55 23.82 -16.65 -0.34
CA SER A 55 24.76 -16.41 -1.44
C SER A 55 25.12 -17.68 -2.22
N SER A 56 25.08 -18.86 -1.58
CA SER A 56 25.31 -20.14 -2.25
C SER A 56 24.13 -20.60 -3.11
N LEU A 57 22.92 -20.09 -2.87
CA LEU A 57 21.68 -20.52 -3.52
C LEU A 57 21.28 -19.64 -4.70
N LEU A 58 21.86 -18.45 -4.78
CA LEU A 58 21.55 -17.46 -5.83
C LEU A 58 22.42 -17.61 -7.09
N SER A 59 23.31 -18.61 -7.11
CA SER A 59 24.08 -19.03 -8.30
C SER A 59 24.88 -17.88 -8.96
N GLY A 60 25.43 -16.96 -8.17
CA GLY A 60 26.22 -15.83 -8.66
C GLY A 60 25.40 -14.66 -9.22
N GLN A 61 24.07 -14.70 -9.12
CA GLN A 61 23.23 -13.55 -9.45
C GLN A 61 23.41 -12.43 -8.41
N PRO A 62 23.44 -11.15 -8.83
CA PRO A 62 23.43 -10.03 -7.90
C PRO A 62 22.21 -10.11 -6.97
N PHE A 63 22.43 -9.86 -5.68
CA PHE A 63 21.39 -9.83 -4.66
C PHE A 63 21.42 -8.49 -3.92
N PRO A 64 20.26 -7.80 -3.76
CA PRO A 64 18.89 -8.31 -3.87
C PRO A 64 18.34 -8.42 -5.31
N GLY A 65 18.95 -7.75 -6.30
CA GLY A 65 18.49 -7.82 -7.68
C GLY A 65 17.02 -7.36 -7.83
N PRO A 66 16.15 -8.08 -8.57
CA PRO A 66 14.75 -7.69 -8.70
C PRO A 66 13.91 -7.98 -7.44
N TRP A 67 14.41 -8.83 -6.54
CA TRP A 67 13.65 -9.34 -5.42
C TRP A 67 13.44 -8.27 -4.34
N THR A 68 12.28 -8.33 -3.70
CA THR A 68 11.87 -7.38 -2.66
C THR A 68 11.77 -8.02 -1.29
N LEU A 69 11.49 -9.32 -1.23
CA LEU A 69 11.40 -10.10 0.00
C LEU A 69 12.30 -11.34 -0.08
N ALA A 70 12.85 -11.74 1.06
CA ALA A 70 13.53 -13.04 1.22
C ALA A 70 13.12 -13.68 2.55
N GLY A 71 13.00 -15.00 2.57
CA GLY A 71 12.67 -15.70 3.81
C GLY A 71 12.36 -17.17 3.63
N VAL A 72 11.56 -17.71 4.55
CA VAL A 72 11.26 -19.13 4.66
C VAL A 72 9.90 -19.33 5.31
N TYR A 73 9.19 -20.41 4.98
CA TYR A 73 7.99 -20.82 5.70
C TYR A 73 8.34 -21.62 6.94
N VAL A 74 7.70 -21.30 8.06
CA VAL A 74 7.95 -21.94 9.35
C VAL A 74 6.65 -22.43 9.96
N ARG A 75 6.64 -23.68 10.43
CA ARG A 75 5.57 -24.25 11.24
C ARG A 75 6.16 -24.71 12.57
N ALA A 76 5.55 -24.28 13.67
CA ALA A 76 5.95 -24.70 15.00
C ALA A 76 4.88 -25.60 15.61
N THR A 77 5.28 -26.59 16.42
CA THR A 77 4.33 -27.43 17.18
C THR A 77 3.80 -26.71 18.42
N ALA A 78 4.56 -25.76 18.95
CA ALA A 78 4.19 -24.86 20.04
C ALA A 78 4.34 -23.40 19.60
N ARG A 79 3.60 -22.49 20.24
CA ARG A 79 3.76 -21.05 20.02
C ARG A 79 5.22 -20.67 20.27
N THR A 80 5.90 -20.13 19.26
CA THR A 80 7.35 -19.89 19.32
C THR A 80 7.69 -18.50 18.81
N PRO A 81 8.35 -17.64 19.60
CA PRO A 81 8.92 -16.40 19.09
C PRO A 81 10.14 -16.71 18.21
N VAL A 82 10.20 -16.11 17.03
CA VAL A 82 11.30 -16.26 16.08
C VAL A 82 11.83 -14.89 15.70
N ARG A 83 13.16 -14.73 15.68
CA ARG A 83 13.81 -13.59 15.03
C ARG A 83 14.39 -14.06 13.71
N VAL A 84 13.86 -13.57 12.60
CA VAL A 84 14.46 -13.77 11.29
C VAL A 84 15.42 -12.62 11.01
N MET A 85 16.62 -12.93 10.60
CA MET A 85 17.70 -11.98 10.38
C MET A 85 18.40 -12.25 9.06
N LEU A 86 18.86 -11.19 8.43
CA LEU A 86 19.81 -11.25 7.33
C LEU A 86 21.15 -10.73 7.84
N ILE A 87 22.18 -11.56 7.78
CA ILE A 87 23.49 -11.31 8.38
C ILE A 87 24.54 -11.25 7.28
N SER A 88 25.40 -10.23 7.32
CA SER A 88 26.63 -10.15 6.54
C SER A 88 27.85 -10.35 7.45
N PRO A 89 29.07 -10.47 6.91
CA PRO A 89 30.29 -10.53 7.72
C PRO A 89 30.47 -9.32 8.66
N ALA A 90 29.86 -8.17 8.33
CA ALA A 90 29.91 -6.96 9.15
C ALA A 90 28.87 -6.94 10.29
N GLY A 91 27.94 -7.91 10.33
CA GLY A 91 26.91 -8.01 11.35
C GLY A 91 25.48 -8.16 10.80
N VAL A 92 24.50 -7.96 11.67
CA VAL A 92 23.08 -8.00 11.30
C VAL A 92 22.75 -6.81 10.39
N VAL A 93 22.15 -7.12 9.24
CA VAL A 93 21.78 -6.14 8.21
C VAL A 93 20.30 -5.78 8.31
N LEU A 94 19.47 -6.80 8.46
CA LEU A 94 18.02 -6.69 8.60
C LEU A 94 17.59 -7.70 9.64
N GLU A 95 16.56 -7.36 10.41
CA GLU A 95 15.95 -8.27 11.37
C GLU A 95 14.46 -8.00 11.53
N ARG A 96 13.72 -9.03 11.92
CA ARG A 96 12.31 -8.96 12.25
C ARG A 96 11.94 -10.04 13.25
N GLY A 97 11.21 -9.66 14.30
CA GLY A 97 10.62 -10.58 15.27
C GLY A 97 9.19 -10.95 14.90
N ILE A 98 8.86 -12.25 14.92
CA ILE A 98 7.53 -12.77 14.59
C ILE A 98 7.19 -13.89 15.58
N GLU A 99 5.96 -13.92 16.09
CA GLU A 99 5.45 -15.05 16.84
C GLU A 99 4.82 -16.07 15.88
N VAL A 100 5.35 -17.30 15.85
CA VAL A 100 4.80 -18.38 15.04
C VAL A 100 3.72 -19.12 15.85
N PRO A 101 2.45 -19.10 15.42
CA PRO A 101 1.39 -19.85 16.07
C PRO A 101 1.58 -21.37 15.88
N PRO A 102 1.09 -22.19 16.83
CA PRO A 102 1.21 -23.63 16.75
C PRO A 102 0.39 -24.19 15.57
N GLY A 103 0.96 -25.15 14.85
CA GLY A 103 0.26 -25.92 13.84
C GLY A 103 -0.16 -25.15 12.58
N ARG A 104 0.45 -23.99 12.30
CA ARG A 104 0.21 -23.21 11.07
C ARG A 104 1.54 -22.83 10.40
N TRP A 105 1.61 -23.02 9.09
CA TRP A 105 2.69 -22.49 8.27
C TRP A 105 2.61 -20.96 8.24
N THR A 106 3.70 -20.31 8.65
CA THR A 106 3.81 -18.86 8.80
C THR A 106 5.00 -18.38 7.99
N PRO A 107 4.81 -17.47 7.02
CA PRO A 107 5.91 -16.92 6.24
C PRO A 107 6.74 -15.98 7.11
N LEU A 108 8.04 -16.27 7.25
CA LEU A 108 9.01 -15.41 7.91
C LEU A 108 9.83 -14.68 6.85
N LEU A 109 9.29 -13.56 6.37
CA LEU A 109 9.88 -12.75 5.29
C LEU A 109 10.52 -11.48 5.83
N LEU A 110 11.67 -11.13 5.28
CA LEU A 110 12.38 -9.86 5.45
C LEU A 110 12.22 -8.97 4.22
N ASP A 111 12.05 -7.67 4.45
CA ASP A 111 12.07 -6.66 3.40
C ASP A 111 13.52 -6.35 3.01
N ILE A 112 13.96 -6.92 1.89
CA ILE A 112 15.33 -6.77 1.39
C ILE A 112 15.49 -5.54 0.48
N THR A 113 14.45 -4.73 0.30
CA THR A 113 14.55 -3.50 -0.52
C THR A 113 15.48 -2.46 0.11
N ALA A 114 15.66 -2.51 1.43
CA ALA A 114 16.57 -1.63 2.17
C ALA A 114 18.06 -1.95 1.96
N LEU A 115 18.41 -3.09 1.34
CA LEU A 115 19.81 -3.44 1.10
C LEU A 115 20.49 -2.51 0.08
N GLY A 116 19.70 -1.91 -0.82
CA GLY A 116 20.22 -1.18 -1.98
C GLY A 116 21.02 -2.08 -2.94
N ASP A 117 21.47 -1.49 -4.04
CA ASP A 117 22.54 -2.05 -4.87
C ASP A 117 23.81 -1.21 -4.62
N PRO A 118 25.02 -1.80 -4.46
CA PRO A 118 25.46 -3.10 -4.97
C PRO A 118 25.36 -4.28 -3.98
N ALA A 119 25.55 -5.48 -4.53
CA ALA A 119 25.42 -6.75 -3.82
C ALA A 119 26.30 -6.88 -2.58
N ARG A 120 25.74 -7.44 -1.51
CA ARG A 120 26.51 -7.96 -0.39
C ARG A 120 26.79 -9.43 -0.65
N ASP A 121 28.02 -9.73 -1.06
CA ASP A 121 28.50 -11.09 -1.14
C ASP A 121 28.55 -11.65 0.29
N ASP A 122 28.03 -12.86 0.49
CA ASP A 122 27.92 -13.55 1.79
C ASP A 122 26.83 -13.06 2.76
N LEU A 123 25.58 -13.03 2.27
CA LEU A 123 24.41 -12.94 3.14
C LEU A 123 23.92 -14.31 3.60
N LEU A 124 23.58 -14.37 4.89
CA LEU A 124 23.04 -15.53 5.57
C LEU A 124 21.67 -15.19 6.16
N LEU A 125 20.66 -15.98 5.82
CA LEU A 125 19.35 -15.92 6.44
C LEU A 125 19.42 -16.74 7.73
N ARG A 126 19.20 -16.10 8.88
CA ARG A 126 19.24 -16.76 10.20
C ARG A 126 17.88 -16.67 10.87
N LEU A 127 17.48 -17.77 11.48
CA LEU A 127 16.37 -17.87 12.39
C LEU A 127 16.93 -18.09 13.79
N ASP A 128 16.66 -17.18 14.70
CA ASP A 128 16.92 -17.36 16.13
C ASP A 128 15.61 -17.66 16.85
N PHE A 129 15.69 -18.60 17.79
CA PHE A 129 14.61 -18.99 18.69
C PHE A 129 15.02 -18.59 20.11
N PRO A 130 14.65 -17.37 20.58
CA PRO A 130 15.10 -16.87 21.88
C PRO A 130 14.63 -17.80 23.01
N GLY A 131 15.59 -18.28 23.82
CA GLY A 131 15.31 -19.26 24.88
C GLY A 131 15.19 -20.72 24.41
N GLY A 132 15.42 -20.98 23.11
CA GLY A 132 15.22 -22.28 22.48
C GLY A 132 13.77 -22.46 22.00
N ALA A 133 13.59 -23.22 20.92
CA ALA A 133 12.26 -23.53 20.40
C ALA A 133 11.45 -24.34 21.42
N ALA A 134 10.23 -23.87 21.73
CA ALA A 134 9.35 -24.51 22.74
C ALA A 134 8.83 -25.90 22.30
N GLY A 135 8.91 -26.20 21.00
CA GLY A 135 8.60 -27.48 20.40
C GLY A 135 9.36 -27.63 19.10
N ASP A 136 9.05 -28.67 18.33
CA ASP A 136 9.65 -28.87 17.02
C ASP A 136 9.29 -27.73 16.06
N ILE A 137 10.28 -27.36 15.24
CA ILE A 137 10.18 -26.36 14.19
C ILE A 137 10.37 -27.06 12.85
N LEU A 138 9.46 -26.84 11.93
CA LEU A 138 9.55 -27.28 10.55
C LEU A 138 9.85 -26.04 9.69
N LEU A 139 10.90 -26.14 8.87
CA LEU A 139 11.28 -25.15 7.88
C LEU A 139 11.00 -25.71 6.50
N ASP A 140 10.40 -24.90 5.65
CA ASP A 140 10.16 -25.26 4.26
C ASP A 140 10.17 -24.03 3.36
N ASP A 141 10.37 -24.23 2.06
CA ASP A 141 10.33 -23.19 1.03
C ASP A 141 11.13 -21.93 1.39
N VAL A 142 12.46 -22.06 1.44
CA VAL A 142 13.34 -20.90 1.47
C VAL A 142 13.23 -20.22 0.11
N LEU A 143 12.90 -18.94 0.06
CA LEU A 143 12.52 -18.29 -1.19
C LEU A 143 12.84 -16.79 -1.20
N VAL A 144 12.76 -16.23 -2.41
CA VAL A 144 12.74 -14.79 -2.68
C VAL A 144 11.50 -14.45 -3.50
N ILE A 145 10.91 -13.28 -3.24
CA ILE A 145 9.68 -12.79 -3.90
C ILE A 145 9.92 -11.39 -4.43
N ASP A 146 9.39 -11.11 -5.63
CA ASP A 146 9.12 -9.74 -6.06
C ASP A 146 7.64 -9.46 -5.83
N ASN A 147 7.35 -8.75 -4.75
CA ASN A 147 6.00 -8.31 -4.42
C ASN A 147 5.69 -6.90 -4.96
N THR A 148 6.44 -6.44 -5.97
CA THR A 148 6.19 -5.13 -6.56
C THR A 148 4.82 -5.10 -7.21
N ARG A 149 3.98 -4.18 -6.77
CA ARG A 149 2.65 -3.92 -7.35
C ARG A 149 2.52 -2.45 -7.69
N VAL A 150 2.07 -2.12 -8.89
CA VAL A 150 1.87 -0.73 -9.31
C VAL A 150 0.36 -0.52 -9.48
N TRP A 151 -0.17 0.49 -8.80
CA TRP A 151 -1.58 0.90 -8.96
C TRP A 151 -1.69 2.13 -9.85
N VAL A 152 -0.79 3.07 -9.65
CA VAL A 152 -0.71 4.29 -10.46
C VAL A 152 0.72 4.41 -10.94
N ASP A 153 0.89 4.54 -12.26
CA ASP A 153 2.20 4.77 -12.85
C ASP A 153 2.27 6.15 -13.50
N ARG A 154 3.50 6.61 -13.72
CA ARG A 154 3.75 7.89 -14.37
C ARG A 154 3.14 7.90 -15.76
N GLY A 155 2.44 8.99 -16.08
CA GLY A 155 1.91 9.26 -17.41
C GLY A 155 2.70 10.36 -18.10
N GLU A 156 2.43 10.61 -19.37
CA GLU A 156 3.05 11.69 -20.14
C GLU A 156 2.93 13.07 -19.45
N LYS A 157 1.83 13.29 -18.72
CA LYS A 157 1.51 14.55 -18.03
C LYS A 157 1.51 14.43 -16.50
N SER A 158 1.87 13.27 -15.92
CA SER A 158 1.77 13.04 -14.48
C SER A 158 2.99 12.34 -13.92
N THR A 159 3.60 12.96 -12.90
CA THR A 159 4.68 12.39 -12.09
C THR A 159 4.17 11.54 -10.94
N TRP A 160 2.85 11.52 -10.71
CA TRP A 160 2.17 10.75 -9.68
C TRP A 160 2.37 9.26 -9.88
N ARG A 161 2.82 8.57 -8.82
CA ARG A 161 3.05 7.14 -8.83
C ARG A 161 2.74 6.54 -7.47
N VAL A 162 2.01 5.44 -7.49
CA VAL A 162 1.67 4.65 -6.29
C VAL A 162 1.99 3.20 -6.57
N ARG A 163 2.92 2.66 -5.78
CA ARG A 163 3.37 1.27 -5.91
C ARG A 163 3.74 0.69 -4.56
N GLN A 164 3.60 -0.61 -4.40
CA GLN A 164 4.12 -1.35 -3.26
C GLN A 164 5.42 -2.00 -3.69
N ARG A 165 6.41 -1.97 -2.79
CA ARG A 165 7.66 -2.69 -2.93
C ARG A 165 8.15 -3.06 -1.53
N GLY A 166 8.40 -4.35 -1.29
CA GLY A 166 8.70 -4.84 0.05
C GLY A 166 7.51 -4.63 0.99
N PHE A 167 7.78 -4.16 2.21
CA PHE A 167 6.75 -3.84 3.21
C PHE A 167 6.39 -2.34 3.21
N SER A 168 6.54 -1.67 2.06
CA SER A 168 6.25 -0.23 1.92
C SER A 168 5.38 0.05 0.71
N ILE A 169 4.43 0.98 0.88
CA ILE A 169 3.70 1.65 -0.20
C ILE A 169 4.46 2.95 -0.49
N LEU A 170 5.02 3.03 -1.69
CA LEU A 170 5.82 4.14 -2.17
C LEU A 170 4.94 5.06 -3.01
N ILE A 171 4.96 6.34 -2.64
CA ILE A 171 4.03 7.36 -3.14
C ILE A 171 4.88 8.54 -3.57
N GLU A 172 4.91 8.79 -4.88
CA GLU A 172 5.84 9.72 -5.51
C GLU A 172 5.05 10.72 -6.36
N SER A 173 5.37 12.01 -6.26
CA SER A 173 4.92 13.08 -7.16
C SER A 173 6.08 14.03 -7.48
N ASP A 174 5.81 15.12 -8.21
CA ASP A 174 6.75 16.23 -8.39
C ASP A 174 6.97 17.04 -7.11
N ARG A 175 6.02 16.98 -6.17
CA ARG A 175 6.02 17.76 -4.92
C ARG A 175 6.58 17.00 -3.74
N PHE A 176 6.38 15.69 -3.68
CA PHE A 176 6.76 14.88 -2.53
C PHE A 176 7.13 13.45 -2.90
N ASN A 177 7.87 12.81 -2.02
CA ASN A 177 8.17 11.39 -2.06
C ASN A 177 8.06 10.84 -0.64
N LEU A 178 7.18 9.88 -0.43
CA LEU A 178 6.93 9.29 0.87
C LEU A 178 6.74 7.78 0.79
N ALA A 179 7.03 7.11 1.90
CA ALA A 179 6.87 5.67 2.06
C ALA A 179 5.96 5.39 3.25
N ALA A 180 4.77 4.86 3.00
CA ALA A 180 3.86 4.38 4.02
C ALA A 180 4.18 2.92 4.35
N ARG A 181 4.47 2.62 5.62
CA ARG A 181 4.76 1.25 6.08
C ARG A 181 3.49 0.41 6.10
N THR A 182 3.57 -0.80 5.57
CA THR A 182 2.47 -1.79 5.58
C THR A 182 2.34 -2.47 6.95
N PRO A 183 1.24 -3.19 7.23
CA PRO A 183 1.06 -3.95 8.47
C PRO A 183 2.20 -4.96 8.77
N GLU A 184 2.87 -5.46 7.75
CA GLU A 184 4.01 -6.35 7.90
C GLU A 184 5.25 -5.64 8.48
N ALA A 185 5.43 -4.35 8.18
CA ALA A 185 6.52 -3.53 8.69
C ALA A 185 6.19 -2.83 10.02
N GLN A 186 4.92 -2.53 10.29
CA GLN A 186 4.49 -1.76 11.45
C GLN A 186 3.09 -2.18 11.91
N ALA A 187 2.85 -2.30 13.21
CA ALA A 187 1.59 -2.80 13.76
C ALA A 187 0.34 -1.99 13.33
N ASP A 188 0.45 -0.67 13.24
CA ASP A 188 -0.58 0.24 12.70
C ASP A 188 -0.21 0.70 11.27
N GLY A 189 0.25 -0.24 10.45
CA GLY A 189 0.63 0.01 9.07
C GLY A 189 -0.57 0.28 8.16
N TRP A 190 -0.28 0.79 6.97
CA TRP A 190 -1.24 1.27 5.99
C TRP A 190 -1.55 0.22 4.92
N VAL A 191 -2.82 0.15 4.54
CA VAL A 191 -3.33 -0.65 3.42
C VAL A 191 -4.03 0.29 2.45
N ILE A 192 -3.89 0.03 1.14
CA ILE A 192 -4.58 0.81 0.11
C ILE A 192 -6.07 0.45 0.10
N GLU A 193 -6.92 1.46 0.27
CA GLU A 193 -8.37 1.36 0.03
C GLU A 193 -8.74 1.79 -1.40
N GLU A 194 -8.04 2.81 -1.91
CA GLU A 194 -8.28 3.43 -3.21
C GLU A 194 -6.95 3.92 -3.78
N ALA A 195 -6.67 3.67 -5.05
CA ALA A 195 -5.51 4.24 -5.72
C ALA A 195 -5.86 4.59 -7.17
N GLY A 196 -5.99 5.89 -7.43
CA GLY A 196 -6.28 6.45 -8.75
C GLY A 196 -5.29 7.54 -9.15
N ARG A 197 -5.42 8.03 -10.37
CA ARG A 197 -4.59 9.11 -10.94
C ARG A 197 -4.77 10.43 -10.19
N MET A 198 -5.92 10.63 -9.55
CA MET A 198 -6.23 11.86 -8.82
C MET A 198 -6.17 11.72 -7.30
N ARG A 199 -6.34 10.52 -6.75
CA ARG A 199 -6.46 10.34 -5.30
C ARG A 199 -5.95 8.98 -4.87
N LEU A 200 -5.28 8.95 -3.72
CA LEU A 200 -4.93 7.74 -2.99
C LEU A 200 -5.58 7.80 -1.62
N ARG A 201 -6.18 6.69 -1.19
CA ARG A 201 -6.67 6.51 0.17
C ARG A 201 -6.03 5.29 0.80
N LEU A 202 -5.56 5.49 2.02
CA LEU A 202 -4.99 4.46 2.86
C LEU A 202 -5.82 4.34 4.14
N ALA A 203 -5.99 3.11 4.62
CA ALA A 203 -6.52 2.84 5.95
C ALA A 203 -5.50 2.06 6.78
N SER A 204 -5.43 2.39 8.07
CA SER A 204 -4.64 1.65 9.03
C SER A 204 -5.48 0.60 9.78
N ALA A 205 -4.83 -0.38 10.40
CA ALA A 205 -5.52 -1.41 11.18
C ALA A 205 -6.32 -0.83 12.37
N THR A 206 -5.94 0.35 12.88
CA THR A 206 -6.68 1.07 13.93
C THR A 206 -7.83 1.94 13.40
N GLY A 207 -8.10 1.92 12.10
CA GLY A 207 -9.20 2.66 11.46
C GLY A 207 -8.87 4.11 11.11
N ARG A 208 -7.59 4.50 11.15
CA ARG A 208 -7.19 5.84 10.66
C ARG A 208 -7.24 5.84 9.14
N VAL A 209 -7.75 6.93 8.57
CA VAL A 209 -7.80 7.14 7.12
C VAL A 209 -6.85 8.25 6.72
N TRP A 210 -6.10 8.03 5.65
CA TRP A 210 -5.20 9.01 5.06
C TRP A 210 -5.51 9.15 3.57
N THR A 211 -5.99 10.32 3.18
CA THR A 211 -6.27 10.68 1.79
C THR A 211 -5.18 11.60 1.27
N LEU A 212 -4.70 11.34 0.06
CA LEU A 212 -3.59 12.03 -0.60
C LEU A 212 -3.98 12.42 -2.03
N TYR A 213 -3.62 13.63 -2.44
CA TYR A 213 -3.73 14.10 -3.82
C TYR A 213 -2.34 14.37 -4.42
N PRO A 214 -2.16 14.22 -5.74
CA PRO A 214 -0.87 14.40 -6.43
C PRO A 214 -0.21 15.76 -6.19
N ASP A 215 -1.02 16.80 -5.99
CA ASP A 215 -0.58 18.18 -5.80
C ASP A 215 0.01 18.47 -4.40
N GLY A 216 -0.04 17.50 -3.49
CA GLY A 216 0.51 17.61 -2.13
C GLY A 216 -0.54 17.76 -1.05
N ARG A 217 -1.84 17.86 -1.38
CA ARG A 217 -2.89 17.91 -0.36
C ARG A 217 -2.97 16.57 0.34
N GLN A 218 -3.05 16.60 1.67
CA GLN A 218 -3.33 15.42 2.45
C GLN A 218 -4.35 15.68 3.56
N TYR A 219 -5.15 14.65 3.82
CA TYR A 219 -6.20 14.66 4.83
C TYR A 219 -6.02 13.42 5.71
N LEU A 220 -5.54 13.61 6.93
CA LEU A 220 -5.33 12.52 7.89
C LEU A 220 -6.42 12.60 8.96
N GLY A 221 -7.34 11.63 8.98
CA GLY A 221 -8.53 11.71 9.82
C GLY A 221 -9.40 12.95 9.54
N GLY A 222 -9.30 13.50 8.32
CA GLY A 222 -9.96 14.72 7.90
C GLY A 222 -9.35 16.01 8.44
N ALA A 223 -8.10 15.99 8.90
CA ALA A 223 -7.31 17.19 9.14
C ALA A 223 -6.41 17.45 7.93
N PHE A 224 -6.50 18.65 7.35
CA PHE A 224 -5.67 19.06 6.23
C PHE A 224 -4.23 19.35 6.63
N SER A 225 -3.29 18.95 5.77
CA SER A 225 -1.96 19.55 5.68
C SER A 225 -1.44 19.48 4.25
N ALA A 226 -0.39 20.24 3.96
CA ALA A 226 0.23 20.30 2.64
C ALA A 226 1.63 19.67 2.65
N MET A 227 2.01 19.02 1.54
CA MET A 227 3.35 18.49 1.30
C MET A 227 3.94 19.09 0.03
N GLY A 228 5.15 19.65 0.11
CA GLY A 228 5.85 20.18 -1.06
C GLY A 228 5.17 21.39 -1.73
N MET A 229 4.25 22.06 -1.04
CA MET A 229 3.63 23.31 -1.48
C MET A 229 4.30 24.52 -0.82
N ASP A 230 4.23 25.67 -1.47
CA ASP A 230 4.60 26.94 -0.85
C ASP A 230 3.56 27.36 0.22
N ALA A 231 3.98 28.20 1.16
CA ALA A 231 3.16 28.60 2.31
C ALA A 231 1.88 29.33 1.91
N LYS A 232 1.88 30.09 0.80
CA LYS A 232 0.70 30.82 0.34
C LYS A 232 -0.35 29.83 -0.17
N SER A 233 0.03 28.94 -1.10
CA SER A 233 -0.87 27.91 -1.64
C SER A 233 -1.41 26.99 -0.54
N ALA A 234 -0.54 26.58 0.40
CA ALA A 234 -0.95 25.77 1.54
C ALA A 234 -1.96 26.50 2.45
N GLY A 235 -1.74 27.79 2.72
CA GLY A 235 -2.65 28.62 3.51
C GLY A 235 -4.01 28.82 2.83
N GLU A 236 -4.04 29.05 1.52
CA GLU A 236 -5.27 29.16 0.74
C GLU A 236 -6.10 27.87 0.80
N LEU A 237 -5.47 26.70 0.61
CA LEU A 237 -6.17 25.42 0.66
C LEU A 237 -6.61 25.03 2.08
N ALA A 238 -5.84 25.41 3.10
CA ALA A 238 -6.25 25.26 4.49
C ALA A 238 -7.50 26.08 4.81
N ALA A 239 -7.56 27.32 4.34
CA ALA A 239 -8.74 28.18 4.50
C ALA A 239 -9.96 27.61 3.77
N VAL A 240 -9.79 27.13 2.53
CA VAL A 240 -10.87 26.47 1.78
C VAL A 240 -11.33 25.18 2.45
N HIS A 241 -10.43 24.41 3.08
CA HIS A 241 -10.85 23.21 3.81
C HIS A 241 -11.63 23.54 5.09
N ALA A 242 -11.31 24.67 5.74
CA ALA A 242 -11.99 25.10 6.96
C ALA A 242 -13.33 25.79 6.67
N ASP A 243 -13.49 26.44 5.52
CA ASP A 243 -14.74 27.03 5.04
C ASP A 243 -14.96 26.62 3.56
N PRO A 244 -15.40 25.38 3.32
CA PRO A 244 -15.51 24.85 1.98
C PRO A 244 -16.68 25.51 1.23
N PRO A 245 -16.61 25.62 -0.12
CA PRO A 245 -17.64 26.30 -0.88
C PRO A 245 -19.01 25.65 -0.72
N GLU A 246 -20.09 26.39 -0.96
CA GLU A 246 -21.39 25.74 -0.99
C GLU A 246 -21.56 24.98 -2.32
N VAL A 247 -22.05 23.74 -2.24
CA VAL A 247 -22.35 22.92 -3.40
C VAL A 247 -23.84 22.60 -3.46
N GLN A 248 -24.44 22.92 -4.60
CA GLN A 248 -25.84 22.67 -4.91
C GLN A 248 -25.92 21.72 -6.11
N VAL A 249 -26.81 20.73 -6.04
CA VAL A 249 -27.02 19.76 -7.13
C VAL A 249 -28.45 19.88 -7.60
N SER A 250 -28.67 19.91 -8.92
CA SER A 250 -30.03 19.89 -9.47
C SER A 250 -30.71 18.55 -9.15
N GLU A 251 -31.87 18.59 -8.48
CA GLU A 251 -32.65 17.41 -8.09
C GLU A 251 -33.02 16.52 -9.27
N GLU A 252 -33.17 17.10 -10.46
CA GLU A 252 -33.43 16.34 -11.70
C GLU A 252 -32.25 15.42 -12.06
N THR A 253 -31.03 15.87 -11.78
CA THR A 253 -29.80 15.19 -12.20
C THR A 253 -29.12 14.40 -11.08
N GLY A 254 -29.41 14.71 -9.82
CA GLY A 254 -28.84 13.99 -8.69
C GLY A 254 -29.09 14.68 -7.36
N ARG A 255 -28.32 14.30 -6.36
CA ARG A 255 -28.33 14.93 -5.03
C ARG A 255 -26.96 14.87 -4.37
N LEU A 256 -26.71 15.80 -3.47
CA LEU A 256 -25.55 15.76 -2.59
C LEU A 256 -25.75 14.72 -1.48
N ILE A 257 -24.72 13.95 -1.16
CA ILE A 257 -24.73 12.97 -0.06
C ILE A 257 -24.19 13.66 1.18
N ARG A 258 -25.07 13.91 2.16
CA ARG A 258 -24.79 14.65 3.41
C ARG A 258 -24.68 13.76 4.65
N THR A 259 -24.67 12.44 4.45
CA THR A 259 -24.70 11.42 5.52
C THR A 259 -23.53 10.46 5.39
N ALA A 260 -22.48 10.88 4.68
CA ALA A 260 -21.30 10.06 4.48
C ALA A 260 -20.42 10.11 5.74
N ASP A 261 -19.76 9.00 6.04
CA ASP A 261 -18.81 8.96 7.16
C ASP A 261 -17.69 9.98 6.92
N GLY A 262 -17.49 10.86 7.91
CA GLY A 262 -16.49 11.91 7.83
C GLY A 262 -16.91 13.17 7.07
N ASP A 263 -18.21 13.40 6.87
CA ASP A 263 -18.86 14.71 6.67
C ASP A 263 -19.32 15.22 8.05
N ARG A 264 -18.61 16.18 8.63
CA ARG A 264 -18.85 16.60 10.02
C ARG A 264 -20.04 17.56 10.16
N GLU A 265 -20.32 18.33 9.11
CA GLU A 265 -21.33 19.39 9.15
C GLU A 265 -22.64 19.00 8.43
N ASN A 266 -22.69 17.82 7.80
CA ASN A 266 -23.76 17.38 6.90
C ASN A 266 -23.99 18.38 5.75
N ASP A 267 -22.90 19.00 5.31
CA ASP A 267 -22.92 19.96 4.21
C ASP A 267 -22.63 19.29 2.86
N GLY A 268 -22.26 18.00 2.88
CA GLY A 268 -21.89 17.16 1.75
C GLY A 268 -20.40 17.20 1.40
N TYR A 269 -19.61 18.02 2.09
CA TYR A 269 -18.15 18.01 2.04
C TYR A 269 -17.61 16.98 3.03
N VAL A 270 -16.95 15.95 2.53
CA VAL A 270 -16.38 14.90 3.37
C VAL A 270 -14.95 15.29 3.72
N GLU A 271 -14.69 15.75 4.95
CA GLU A 271 -13.38 16.27 5.35
C GLU A 271 -12.28 15.21 5.27
N THR A 272 -12.61 13.94 5.52
CA THR A 272 -11.65 12.83 5.38
C THR A 272 -11.20 12.61 3.94
N LEU A 273 -11.98 13.07 2.96
CA LEU A 273 -11.68 12.99 1.53
C LEU A 273 -11.19 14.31 0.96
N GLY A 274 -11.55 15.44 1.58
CA GLY A 274 -11.39 16.77 0.99
C GLY A 274 -12.23 16.96 -0.28
N ALA A 275 -13.39 16.31 -0.37
CA ALA A 275 -14.21 16.26 -1.59
C ALA A 275 -15.71 16.21 -1.26
N TYR A 276 -16.53 16.62 -2.23
CA TYR A 276 -17.99 16.45 -2.18
C TYR A 276 -18.41 15.11 -2.77
N LEU A 277 -19.46 14.50 -2.20
CA LEU A 277 -20.05 13.27 -2.74
C LEU A 277 -21.41 13.57 -3.38
N VAL A 278 -21.56 13.26 -4.66
CA VAL A 278 -22.80 13.45 -5.42
C VAL A 278 -23.32 12.10 -5.91
N ARG A 279 -24.59 11.82 -5.66
CA ARG A 279 -25.29 10.69 -6.29
C ARG A 279 -26.06 11.17 -7.50
N ALA A 280 -25.64 10.75 -8.68
CA ALA A 280 -26.35 11.02 -9.92
C ALA A 280 -27.60 10.13 -10.04
N ASN A 281 -28.65 10.66 -10.67
CA ASN A 281 -29.87 9.91 -10.99
C ASN A 281 -29.76 9.16 -12.33
N GLY A 282 -28.70 9.41 -13.11
CA GLY A 282 -28.48 8.84 -14.42
C GLY A 282 -27.13 9.28 -15.01
N PRO A 283 -26.96 9.27 -16.35
CA PRO A 283 -25.67 9.50 -16.99
C PRO A 283 -25.23 10.98 -17.04
N ARG A 284 -25.92 11.87 -16.33
CA ARG A 284 -25.62 13.29 -16.25
C ARG A 284 -25.81 13.78 -14.82
N ALA A 285 -24.93 14.68 -14.40
CA ALA A 285 -25.05 15.43 -13.16
C ALA A 285 -24.70 16.91 -13.41
N GLU A 286 -25.40 17.81 -12.74
CA GLU A 286 -25.09 19.24 -12.72
C GLU A 286 -24.93 19.73 -11.29
N VAL A 287 -23.81 20.41 -11.06
CA VAL A 287 -23.38 20.86 -9.75
C VAL A 287 -23.03 22.34 -9.84
N ARG A 288 -23.74 23.17 -9.08
CA ARG A 288 -23.42 24.57 -8.90
C ARG A 288 -22.53 24.73 -7.67
N ILE A 289 -21.38 25.35 -7.87
CA ILE A 289 -20.40 25.64 -6.83
C ILE A 289 -20.47 27.13 -6.54
N VAL A 290 -20.69 27.50 -5.28
CA VAL A 290 -20.78 28.89 -4.84
C VAL A 290 -19.64 29.15 -3.85
N PRO A 291 -18.60 29.91 -4.25
CA PRO A 291 -17.50 30.26 -3.36
C PRO A 291 -17.97 30.98 -2.09
N ARG A 292 -17.32 30.70 -0.96
CA ARG A 292 -17.46 31.45 0.29
C ARG A 292 -16.30 32.44 0.46
N GLU A 293 -16.08 32.96 1.67
CA GLU A 293 -15.03 33.95 1.95
C GLU A 293 -13.63 33.44 1.56
N ALA A 294 -13.36 32.16 1.82
CA ALA A 294 -12.10 31.52 1.43
C ALA A 294 -11.95 31.31 -0.09
N GLY A 295 -13.01 31.50 -0.88
CA GLY A 295 -13.11 31.17 -2.30
C GLY A 295 -13.42 29.68 -2.54
N ALA A 296 -13.28 29.22 -3.79
CA ALA A 296 -13.31 27.80 -4.12
C ALA A 296 -12.08 27.45 -4.94
N ALA A 297 -11.12 26.73 -4.37
CA ALA A 297 -9.91 26.31 -5.07
C ALA A 297 -9.76 24.78 -5.03
N ARG A 298 -9.41 24.18 -6.17
CA ARG A 298 -9.15 22.73 -6.30
C ARG A 298 -10.28 21.86 -5.75
N THR A 299 -11.52 22.33 -5.86
CA THR A 299 -12.71 21.61 -5.37
C THR A 299 -12.85 20.28 -6.11
N VAL A 300 -12.91 19.18 -5.37
CA VAL A 300 -13.09 17.84 -5.92
C VAL A 300 -14.53 17.39 -5.68
N ILE A 301 -15.17 16.86 -6.72
CA ILE A 301 -16.49 16.26 -6.64
C ILE A 301 -16.38 14.81 -7.12
N GLN A 302 -16.81 13.88 -6.27
CA GLN A 302 -16.92 12.46 -6.60
C GLN A 302 -18.39 12.13 -6.91
N PHE A 303 -18.62 11.64 -8.12
CA PHE A 303 -19.93 11.26 -8.62
C PHE A 303 -20.12 9.74 -8.54
N GLN A 304 -21.19 9.33 -7.87
CA GLN A 304 -21.68 7.95 -7.82
C GLN A 304 -22.85 7.78 -8.80
N GLY A 305 -22.92 6.65 -9.49
CA GLY A 305 -24.11 6.28 -10.28
C GLY A 305 -24.24 6.94 -11.66
N LEU A 306 -23.19 7.58 -12.18
CA LEU A 306 -23.18 8.12 -13.56
C LEU A 306 -23.23 7.03 -14.64
N GLY A 307 -22.99 5.76 -14.29
CA GLY A 307 -22.87 4.67 -15.25
C GLY A 307 -21.53 4.67 -15.99
N GLU A 308 -21.44 3.80 -17.00
CA GLU A 308 -20.24 3.59 -17.82
C GLU A 308 -20.14 4.60 -18.97
N GLY A 309 -18.95 4.71 -19.56
CA GLY A 309 -18.66 5.56 -20.73
C GLY A 309 -17.48 6.49 -20.53
N GLU A 310 -17.21 7.35 -21.52
CA GLU A 310 -16.21 8.41 -21.42
C GLU A 310 -16.84 9.68 -20.83
N PRO A 311 -16.31 10.22 -19.71
CA PRO A 311 -16.88 11.42 -19.11
C PRO A 311 -16.55 12.66 -19.95
N LEU A 312 -17.56 13.52 -20.14
CA LEU A 312 -17.38 14.90 -20.56
C LEU A 312 -17.75 15.81 -19.40
N ALA A 313 -16.72 16.38 -18.76
CA ALA A 313 -16.88 17.39 -17.71
C ALA A 313 -16.64 18.79 -18.29
N THR A 314 -17.52 19.73 -17.95
CA THR A 314 -17.37 21.14 -18.32
C THR A 314 -17.71 22.07 -17.16
N LEU A 315 -16.93 23.11 -16.96
CA LEU A 315 -17.21 24.20 -16.02
C LEU A 315 -17.61 25.45 -16.82
N ASP A 316 -18.87 25.90 -16.67
CA ASP A 316 -19.45 26.99 -17.46
C ASP A 316 -19.20 26.84 -18.97
N GLY A 317 -19.34 25.61 -19.47
CA GLY A 317 -19.14 25.25 -20.88
C GLY A 317 -17.68 25.05 -21.31
N ARG A 318 -16.70 25.32 -20.44
CA ARG A 318 -15.28 25.05 -20.72
C ARG A 318 -14.88 23.65 -20.29
N LEU A 319 -14.09 22.95 -21.10
CA LEU A 319 -13.68 21.57 -20.82
C LEU A 319 -12.87 21.49 -19.51
N VAL A 320 -13.18 20.50 -18.69
CA VAL A 320 -12.39 20.11 -17.52
C VAL A 320 -11.68 18.80 -17.84
N GLU A 321 -10.35 18.84 -17.90
CA GLU A 321 -9.52 17.67 -18.25
C GLU A 321 -9.06 16.88 -17.01
N THR A 322 -9.21 17.44 -15.81
CA THR A 322 -8.78 16.81 -14.56
C THR A 322 -9.91 15.97 -13.98
N TRP A 323 -10.00 14.72 -14.43
CA TRP A 323 -10.92 13.73 -13.91
C TRP A 323 -10.27 12.34 -13.88
N ASP A 324 -10.80 11.46 -13.04
CA ASP A 324 -10.37 10.07 -12.93
C ASP A 324 -11.54 9.15 -12.59
N ARG A 325 -11.52 7.93 -13.10
CA ARG A 325 -12.54 6.92 -12.79
C ARG A 325 -11.92 5.88 -11.88
N LEU A 326 -12.50 5.72 -10.70
CA LEU A 326 -12.07 4.74 -9.71
C LEU A 326 -12.48 3.33 -10.13
N ASP A 327 -11.80 2.33 -9.54
CA ASP A 327 -12.10 0.91 -9.74
C ASP A 327 -13.54 0.54 -9.34
N ASN A 328 -14.15 1.28 -8.41
CA ASN A 328 -15.55 1.08 -8.00
C ASN A 328 -16.57 1.68 -8.99
N GLY A 329 -16.10 2.34 -10.06
CA GLY A 329 -16.92 2.98 -11.09
C GLY A 329 -17.28 4.45 -10.81
N ASP A 330 -16.95 5.00 -9.64
CA ASP A 330 -17.16 6.41 -9.32
C ASP A 330 -16.24 7.31 -10.15
N LEU A 331 -16.69 8.53 -10.44
CA LEU A 331 -15.93 9.52 -11.18
C LEU A 331 -15.51 10.67 -10.27
N LEU A 332 -14.22 10.97 -10.18
CA LEU A 332 -13.70 12.19 -9.59
C LEU A 332 -13.53 13.24 -10.67
N VAL A 333 -13.93 14.47 -10.34
CA VAL A 333 -13.66 15.66 -11.16
C VAL A 333 -13.10 16.74 -10.25
N GLU A 334 -11.97 17.32 -10.62
CA GLU A 334 -11.40 18.48 -9.96
C GLU A 334 -11.71 19.74 -10.75
N VAL A 335 -12.28 20.71 -10.07
CA VAL A 335 -12.56 22.02 -10.61
C VAL A 335 -11.23 22.76 -10.83
N PRO A 336 -10.95 23.22 -12.06
CA PRO A 336 -9.68 23.85 -12.39
C PRO A 336 -9.57 25.25 -11.75
N GLY A 337 -8.42 25.52 -11.13
CA GLY A 337 -8.08 26.84 -10.61
C GLY A 337 -8.87 27.25 -9.37
N ARG A 338 -9.01 28.57 -9.20
CA ARG A 338 -9.77 29.22 -8.13
C ARG A 338 -10.98 29.93 -8.73
N LEU A 339 -12.15 29.73 -8.13
CA LEU A 339 -13.38 30.41 -8.48
C LEU A 339 -13.61 31.56 -7.51
N GLU A 340 -13.82 32.74 -8.08
CA GLU A 340 -14.21 33.98 -7.36
C GLU A 340 -15.71 34.25 -7.45
N ALA A 341 -16.43 33.51 -8.30
CA ALA A 341 -17.87 33.62 -8.49
C ALA A 341 -18.49 32.23 -8.65
N ALA A 342 -19.81 32.15 -8.51
CA ALA A 342 -20.52 30.89 -8.68
C ALA A 342 -20.34 30.34 -10.11
N ALA A 343 -20.09 29.04 -10.22
CA ALA A 343 -19.88 28.35 -11.49
C ALA A 343 -20.64 27.01 -11.52
N THR A 344 -20.96 26.53 -12.71
CA THR A 344 -21.68 25.26 -12.91
C THR A 344 -20.77 24.22 -13.53
N LEU A 345 -20.50 23.16 -12.78
CA LEU A 345 -19.89 21.94 -13.28
C LEU A 345 -20.98 21.03 -13.85
N SER A 346 -20.91 20.74 -15.14
CA SER A 346 -21.74 19.74 -15.80
C SER A 346 -20.90 18.52 -16.15
N VAL A 347 -21.40 17.33 -15.82
CA VAL A 347 -20.77 16.06 -16.20
C VAL A 347 -21.80 15.22 -16.94
N ARG A 348 -21.39 14.63 -18.07
CA ARG A 348 -22.18 13.63 -18.78
C ARG A 348 -21.32 12.47 -19.28
N MET A 349 -21.88 11.27 -19.28
CA MET A 349 -21.25 10.09 -19.89
C MET A 349 -21.56 10.04 -21.38
N ARG A 350 -20.52 9.96 -22.20
CA ARG A 350 -20.63 9.67 -23.64
C ARG A 350 -20.73 8.16 -23.82
N ARG A 351 -21.66 7.76 -24.69
CA ARG A 351 -21.82 6.36 -25.11
C ARG A 351 -20.66 5.90 -25.97
#